data_AF-A0A2K3JTQ0-F1
#
_entry.id   AF-A0A2K3JTQ0-F1
#
_cell.length_a   1.000
_cell.length_b   1.000
_cell.length_c   1.000
_cell.angle_alpha   90.00
_cell.angle_beta   90.00
_cell.angle_gamma   90.00
#
_symmetry.space_group_name_H-M   'P 1'
#
loop_
_entity.id
_entity.type
_entity.pdbx_description
1 polymer ?
#
loop_
_entity_poly.entity_id
_entity_poly.type
_entity_poly.pdbx_seq_one_letter_code
_entity_poly.pdbx_strand_id
1 'polypeptide(L)'
;RKYNNFFVDYMINDTLGVVSTAHLVHADREPDKARSRKCLGLAELHSMAVDFAKTGAPAEMPRVLNPKEFPDFMERSGKPKYISEGVLGKLYRALVESPLRVRSNNVVSDGEEAYEFEVAGFKDFLETASSHKERYTEKMSYLMSLYGAETEGEMLTGNLQNRASYLQR
;
A
#
# COMPACT_ATOMS: atom_id res chain seq x y z
N ARG A 1 27.00 -27.55 10.34
CA ARG A 1 27.81 -26.69 9.41
C ARG A 1 27.17 -26.54 8.03
N LYS A 2 26.77 -27.61 7.34
CA LYS A 2 26.16 -27.52 5.98
C LYS A 2 24.87 -26.68 5.91
N TYR A 3 23.98 -26.79 6.90
CA TYR A 3 22.73 -26.01 6.94
C TYR A 3 22.92 -24.51 7.15
N ASN A 4 23.84 -24.11 8.04
CA ASN A 4 24.11 -22.68 8.28
C ASN A 4 24.71 -22.01 7.04
N ASN A 5 25.58 -22.70 6.29
CA ASN A 5 26.12 -22.15 5.04
C ASN A 5 25.02 -21.99 3.98
N PHE A 6 24.14 -22.99 3.81
CA PHE A 6 23.02 -22.89 2.88
C PHE A 6 22.08 -21.73 3.22
N PHE A 7 21.78 -21.51 4.51
CA PHE A 7 20.91 -20.41 4.92
C PHE A 7 21.51 -19.04 4.61
N VAL A 8 22.81 -18.87 4.84
CA VAL A 8 23.54 -17.64 4.50
C VAL A 8 23.59 -17.45 2.98
N ASP A 9 23.90 -18.51 2.23
CA ASP A 9 23.92 -18.47 0.77
C ASP A 9 22.53 -18.17 0.19
N TYR A 10 21.47 -18.70 0.81
CA TYR A 10 20.09 -18.41 0.42
C TYR A 10 19.74 -16.94 0.64
N MET A 11 20.04 -16.39 1.82
CA MET A 11 19.77 -14.98 2.12
C MET A 11 20.54 -14.01 1.22
N ILE A 12 21.77 -14.35 0.83
CA ILE A 12 22.60 -13.50 -0.03
C ILE A 12 22.14 -13.55 -1.49
N ASN A 13 21.70 -14.72 -1.95
CA ASN A 13 21.40 -14.96 -3.37
C ASN A 13 19.90 -14.99 -3.70
N ASP A 14 19.03 -14.56 -2.78
CA ASP A 14 17.60 -14.42 -3.08
C ASP A 14 17.36 -13.28 -4.07
N THR A 15 17.21 -13.64 -5.35
CA THR A 15 16.95 -12.72 -6.45
C THR A 15 15.49 -12.63 -6.83
N LEU A 16 14.58 -13.34 -6.13
CA LEU A 16 13.18 -13.47 -6.52
C LEU A 16 12.51 -12.11 -6.67
N GLY A 17 12.58 -11.27 -5.64
CA GLY A 17 11.97 -9.94 -5.65
C GLY A 17 12.58 -9.01 -6.71
N VAL A 18 13.87 -9.14 -7.00
CA VAL A 18 14.56 -8.34 -8.03
C VAL A 18 14.06 -8.74 -9.42
N VAL A 19 13.95 -10.04 -9.69
CA VAL A 19 13.44 -10.59 -10.95
C VAL A 19 11.97 -10.21 -11.15
N SER A 20 11.13 -10.33 -10.13
CA SER A 20 9.71 -9.92 -10.21
C SER A 20 9.56 -8.44 -10.51
N THR A 21 10.33 -7.59 -9.82
CA THR A 21 10.31 -6.14 -10.04
C THR A 21 10.73 -5.81 -11.47
N ALA A 22 11.81 -6.43 -11.96
CA ALA A 22 12.26 -6.22 -13.32
C ALA A 22 11.23 -6.68 -14.35
N HIS A 23 10.60 -7.84 -14.13
CA HIS A 23 9.56 -8.34 -15.00
C HIS A 23 8.40 -7.35 -15.11
N LEU A 24 7.95 -6.79 -13.99
CA LEU A 24 6.88 -5.78 -13.97
C LEU A 24 7.29 -4.52 -14.76
N VAL A 25 8.51 -4.03 -14.57
CA VAL A 25 9.00 -2.83 -15.27
C VAL A 25 9.13 -3.05 -16.78
N HIS A 26 9.70 -4.19 -17.21
CA HIS A 26 9.84 -4.48 -18.64
C HIS A 26 8.48 -4.78 -19.27
N ALA A 27 7.58 -5.48 -18.56
CA ALA A 27 6.24 -5.75 -19.07
C ALA A 27 5.41 -4.49 -19.25
N ASP A 28 5.63 -3.45 -18.43
CA ASP A 28 4.97 -2.16 -18.63
C ASP A 28 5.52 -1.42 -19.85
N ARG A 29 6.84 -1.44 -20.03
CA ARG A 29 7.55 -0.62 -21.03
C ARG A 29 7.61 -1.22 -22.43
N GLU A 30 7.72 -2.53 -22.55
CA GLU A 30 7.87 -3.20 -23.84
C GLU A 30 6.54 -3.24 -24.62
N PRO A 31 6.56 -3.10 -25.96
CA PRO A 31 5.35 -3.10 -26.77
C PRO A 31 4.58 -4.42 -26.67
N ASP A 32 5.31 -5.55 -26.65
CA ASP A 32 4.75 -6.90 -26.50
C ASP A 32 4.43 -7.27 -25.05
N LYS A 33 4.59 -6.33 -24.12
CA LYS A 33 4.32 -6.51 -22.68
C LYS A 33 5.03 -7.76 -22.13
N ALA A 34 4.30 -8.62 -21.43
CA ALA A 34 4.80 -9.86 -20.85
C ALA A 34 5.29 -10.89 -21.88
N ARG A 35 4.94 -10.74 -23.17
CA ARG A 35 5.42 -11.61 -24.26
C ARG A 35 6.74 -11.15 -24.87
N SER A 36 7.27 -10.01 -24.43
CA SER A 36 8.58 -9.55 -24.88
C SER A 36 9.67 -10.56 -24.52
N ARG A 37 10.73 -10.63 -25.33
CA ARG A 37 11.86 -11.53 -25.08
C ARG A 37 12.50 -11.32 -23.70
N LYS A 38 12.52 -10.07 -23.21
CA LYS A 38 13.03 -9.74 -21.88
C LYS A 38 12.14 -10.33 -20.77
N CYS A 39 10.82 -10.18 -20.91
CA CYS A 39 9.87 -10.73 -19.94
C CYS A 39 9.89 -12.26 -19.93
N LEU A 40 10.01 -12.92 -21.09
CA LEU A 40 10.14 -14.38 -21.16
C LEU A 40 11.41 -14.87 -20.44
N GLY A 41 12.55 -14.23 -20.68
CA GLY A 41 13.79 -14.57 -19.94
C GLY A 41 13.68 -14.28 -18.44
N LEU A 42 12.98 -13.22 -18.05
CA LEU A 42 12.70 -12.94 -16.64
C LEU A 42 11.75 -13.97 -16.02
N ALA A 43 10.78 -14.49 -16.77
CA ALA A 43 9.88 -15.54 -16.30
C ALA A 43 10.63 -16.86 -16.05
N GLU A 44 11.57 -17.21 -16.92
CA GLU A 44 12.46 -18.36 -16.73
C GLU A 44 13.32 -18.20 -15.46
N LEU A 45 13.96 -17.03 -15.30
CA LEU A 45 14.72 -16.71 -14.08
C LEU A 45 13.83 -16.73 -12.84
N HIS A 46 12.58 -16.29 -12.95
CA HIS A 46 11.63 -16.28 -11.84
C HIS A 46 11.26 -17.71 -11.41
N SER A 47 11.13 -18.64 -12.37
CA SER A 47 10.93 -20.06 -12.09
C SER A 47 12.14 -20.64 -11.34
N MET A 48 13.35 -20.35 -11.82
CA MET A 48 14.58 -20.79 -11.15
C MET A 48 14.71 -20.23 -9.72
N ALA A 49 14.41 -18.95 -9.53
CA ALA A 49 14.51 -18.30 -8.22
C ALA A 49 13.55 -18.91 -7.18
N VAL A 50 12.34 -19.30 -7.58
CA VAL A 50 11.39 -20.00 -6.69
C VAL A 50 11.91 -21.39 -6.31
N ASP A 51 12.52 -22.10 -7.26
CA ASP A 51 13.07 -23.42 -7.01
C ASP A 51 14.45 -23.40 -6.33
N PHE A 52 15.04 -22.23 -6.08
CA PHE A 52 16.32 -22.09 -5.38
C PHE A 52 16.27 -22.73 -3.98
N ALA A 53 15.18 -22.53 -3.24
CA ALA A 53 14.99 -23.15 -1.92
C ALA A 53 15.01 -24.69 -1.95
N LYS A 54 14.70 -25.29 -3.12
CA LYS A 54 14.65 -26.76 -3.32
C LYS A 54 15.94 -27.30 -3.93
N THR A 55 16.51 -26.58 -4.89
CA THR A 55 17.61 -27.05 -5.74
C THR A 55 18.98 -26.55 -5.27
N GLY A 56 19.02 -25.45 -4.52
CA GLY A 56 20.24 -24.76 -4.14
C GLY A 56 20.98 -24.08 -5.29
N ALA A 57 20.39 -24.00 -6.48
CA ALA A 57 20.95 -23.29 -7.62
C ALA A 57 20.40 -21.85 -7.68
N PRO A 58 21.24 -20.81 -7.53
CA PRO A 58 20.77 -19.43 -7.55
C PRO A 58 20.42 -18.99 -8.97
N ALA A 59 19.37 -18.16 -9.09
CA ALA A 59 19.04 -17.50 -10.35
C ALA A 59 19.90 -16.25 -10.54
N GLU A 60 20.89 -16.32 -11.42
CA GLU A 60 21.75 -15.19 -11.75
C GLU A 60 21.05 -14.24 -12.70
N MET A 61 20.81 -13.01 -12.26
CA MET A 61 20.14 -12.00 -13.07
C MET A 61 21.15 -11.25 -13.97
N PRO A 62 21.04 -11.36 -15.31
CA PRO A 62 21.90 -10.61 -16.22
C PRO A 62 21.71 -9.10 -16.06
N ARG A 63 22.81 -8.34 -16.09
CA ARG A 63 22.78 -6.87 -15.97
C ARG A 63 21.91 -6.18 -17.03
N VAL A 64 21.75 -6.80 -18.20
CA VAL A 64 20.91 -6.29 -19.30
C VAL A 64 19.42 -6.31 -18.94
N LEU A 65 19.01 -7.21 -18.06
CA LEU A 65 17.62 -7.32 -17.60
C LEU A 65 17.33 -6.40 -16.40
N ASN A 66 18.34 -5.72 -15.83
CA ASN A 66 18.12 -4.74 -14.77
C ASN A 66 17.51 -3.44 -15.32
N PRO A 67 16.31 -3.03 -14.85
CA PRO A 67 15.74 -1.77 -15.26
C PRO A 67 16.54 -0.58 -14.73
N LYS A 68 16.75 0.42 -15.59
CA LYS A 68 17.41 1.68 -15.21
C LYS A 68 16.40 2.74 -14.77
N GLU A 69 15.22 2.73 -15.36
CA GLU A 69 14.12 3.65 -15.10
C GLU A 69 12.90 2.84 -14.67
N PHE A 70 12.09 3.42 -13.78
CA PHE A 70 10.93 2.77 -13.16
C PHE A 70 9.64 3.52 -13.51
N PRO A 71 8.50 2.83 -13.61
CA PRO A 71 7.23 3.50 -13.84
C PRO A 71 6.84 4.36 -12.63
N ASP A 72 6.11 5.43 -12.90
CA ASP A 72 5.64 6.42 -11.93
C ASP A 72 4.87 5.82 -10.75
N PHE A 73 4.05 4.79 -11.01
CA PHE A 73 3.25 4.11 -9.98
C PHE A 73 4.08 3.33 -8.94
N MET A 74 5.39 3.14 -9.14
CA MET A 74 6.27 2.45 -8.18
C MET A 74 6.86 3.35 -7.10
N GLU A 75 6.70 4.68 -7.20
CA GLU A 75 7.15 5.67 -6.20
C GLU A 75 8.61 5.49 -5.69
N ARG A 76 9.53 5.03 -6.55
CA ARG A 76 10.93 4.82 -6.16
C ARG A 76 11.69 6.14 -6.04
N SER A 77 11.91 6.60 -4.81
CA SER A 77 12.75 7.76 -4.50
C SER A 77 14.20 7.52 -4.97
N GLY A 78 14.80 8.56 -5.58
CA GLY A 78 16.20 8.52 -6.03
C GLY A 78 16.47 7.70 -7.30
N LYS A 79 15.45 7.20 -7.99
CA LYS A 79 15.59 6.55 -9.31
C LYS A 79 14.87 7.35 -10.40
N PRO A 80 15.36 7.36 -11.65
CA PRO A 80 14.67 8.01 -12.74
C PRO A 80 13.33 7.30 -13.01
N LYS A 81 12.31 8.11 -13.28
CA LYS A 81 10.92 7.66 -13.45
C LYS A 81 10.39 8.00 -14.84
N TYR A 82 9.53 7.15 -15.36
CA TYR A 82 8.75 7.41 -16.58
C TYR A 82 7.25 7.29 -16.30
N ILE A 83 6.43 7.99 -17.08
CA ILE A 83 4.97 7.91 -16.96
C ILE A 83 4.50 6.61 -17.63
N SER A 84 3.88 5.71 -16.87
CA SER A 84 3.31 4.48 -17.41
C SER A 84 2.01 4.77 -18.15
N GLU A 85 1.94 4.36 -19.42
CA GLU A 85 0.71 4.41 -20.23
C GLU A 85 -0.23 3.21 -20.01
N GLY A 86 0.21 2.25 -19.20
CA GLY A 86 -0.55 1.07 -18.84
C GLY A 86 -1.73 1.37 -17.90
N VAL A 87 -2.58 0.36 -17.71
CA VAL A 87 -3.75 0.45 -16.80
C VAL A 87 -3.30 0.79 -15.37
N LEU A 88 -2.18 0.21 -14.92
CA LEU A 88 -1.62 0.48 -13.59
C LEU A 88 -1.22 1.95 -13.41
N GLY A 89 -0.49 2.53 -14.36
CA GLY A 89 -0.12 3.94 -14.33
C GLY A 89 -1.34 4.87 -14.34
N LYS A 90 -2.32 4.59 -15.20
CA LYS A 90 -3.57 5.36 -15.28
C LYS A 90 -4.37 5.29 -13.98
N LEU A 91 -4.51 4.10 -13.40
CA LEU A 91 -5.22 3.90 -12.14
C LEU A 91 -4.52 4.61 -10.98
N TYR A 92 -3.18 4.50 -10.93
CA TYR A 92 -2.38 5.17 -9.92
C TYR A 92 -2.55 6.70 -9.99
N ARG A 93 -2.43 7.31 -11.17
CA ARG A 93 -2.63 8.75 -11.34
C ARG A 93 -4.06 9.17 -11.01
N ALA A 94 -5.05 8.40 -11.47
CA ALA A 94 -6.44 8.66 -11.14
C ALA A 94 -6.69 8.62 -9.62
N LEU A 95 -6.04 7.73 -8.87
CA LEU A 95 -6.16 7.67 -7.41
C LEU A 95 -5.42 8.81 -6.72
N VAL A 96 -4.23 9.16 -7.19
CA VAL A 96 -3.42 10.26 -6.64
C VAL A 96 -4.10 11.61 -6.87
N GLU A 97 -4.71 11.81 -8.04
CA GLU A 97 -5.46 13.02 -8.42
C GLU A 97 -6.89 13.02 -7.86
N SER A 98 -7.40 11.86 -7.42
CA SER A 98 -8.77 11.75 -6.94
C SER A 98 -8.99 12.52 -5.64
N PRO A 99 -10.09 13.30 -5.53
CA PRO A 99 -10.50 13.96 -4.29
C PRO A 99 -10.93 12.96 -3.21
N LEU A 100 -10.93 11.64 -3.46
CA LEU A 100 -11.13 10.64 -2.40
C LEU A 100 -10.06 10.72 -1.31
N ARG A 101 -8.85 11.18 -1.64
CA ARG A 101 -7.82 11.47 -0.63
C ARG A 101 -8.21 12.66 0.26
N VAL A 102 -9.02 13.58 -0.25
CA VAL A 102 -9.60 14.71 0.50
C VAL A 102 -10.86 14.26 1.27
N ARG A 103 -11.64 13.30 0.76
CA ARG A 103 -12.82 12.77 1.48
C ARG A 103 -12.49 12.00 2.76
N SER A 104 -11.27 11.45 2.90
CA SER A 104 -10.85 10.85 4.17
C SER A 104 -10.47 11.88 5.23
N ASN A 105 -10.22 13.14 4.84
CA ASN A 105 -9.91 14.25 5.75
C ASN A 105 -11.07 15.23 5.92
N ASN A 106 -12.05 15.20 5.03
CA ASN A 106 -13.32 15.87 5.24
C ASN A 106 -14.18 14.99 6.14
N VAL A 107 -13.89 15.09 7.44
CA VAL A 107 -14.95 15.11 8.47
C VAL A 107 -16.14 15.81 7.84
N VAL A 108 -17.29 15.11 7.81
CA VAL A 108 -18.59 15.61 7.41
C VAL A 108 -18.66 17.07 7.82
N SER A 109 -18.71 17.97 6.82
CA SER A 109 -18.89 19.38 7.08
C SER A 109 -20.21 19.49 7.82
N ASP A 110 -20.09 19.79 9.11
CA ASP A 110 -21.18 20.22 9.96
C ASP A 110 -21.92 21.34 9.22
N GLY A 111 -23.23 21.21 9.05
CA GLY A 111 -24.06 22.40 8.93
C GLY A 111 -25.24 22.42 7.96
N GLU A 112 -25.32 21.62 6.92
CA GLU A 112 -26.41 21.78 5.95
C GLU A 112 -26.99 20.43 5.54
N GLU A 113 -28.29 20.24 5.78
CA GLU A 113 -29.12 19.04 5.52
C GLU A 113 -29.26 18.01 6.67
N ALA A 114 -29.62 18.47 7.89
CA ALA A 114 -30.18 17.59 8.93
C ALA A 114 -31.70 17.72 9.13
N TYR A 115 -32.36 18.65 8.44
CA TYR A 115 -33.81 18.90 8.60
C TYR A 115 -34.70 17.82 7.99
N GLU A 116 -34.15 16.90 7.18
CA GLU A 116 -34.92 15.81 6.55
C GLU A 116 -35.19 14.63 7.49
N PHE A 117 -34.49 14.55 8.64
CA PHE A 117 -34.61 13.44 9.61
C PHE A 117 -35.39 13.82 10.89
N GLU A 118 -35.96 15.01 10.96
CA GLU A 118 -36.75 15.43 12.12
C GLU A 118 -38.14 14.76 12.12
N VAL A 119 -38.28 13.70 12.94
CA VAL A 119 -39.57 13.01 13.15
C VAL A 119 -40.29 13.63 14.34
N ALA A 120 -41.61 13.85 14.23
CA ALA A 120 -42.43 14.37 15.32
C ALA A 120 -42.23 13.55 16.62
N GLY A 121 -41.87 14.23 17.72
CA GLY A 121 -41.54 13.60 19.01
C GLY A 121 -40.05 13.38 19.28
N PHE A 122 -39.15 13.71 18.35
CA PHE A 122 -37.69 13.54 18.56
C PHE A 122 -37.15 14.31 19.77
N LYS A 123 -37.81 15.43 20.14
CA LYS A 123 -37.39 16.31 21.24
C LYS A 123 -37.31 15.59 22.58
N ASP A 124 -38.16 14.59 22.80
CA ASP A 124 -38.21 13.81 24.04
C ASP A 124 -36.96 12.94 24.24
N PHE A 125 -36.24 12.64 23.15
CA PHE A 125 -35.04 11.80 23.16
C PHE A 125 -33.73 12.60 23.14
N LEU A 126 -33.80 13.93 23.05
CA LEU A 126 -32.60 14.78 22.93
C LEU A 126 -31.69 14.65 24.16
N GLU A 127 -32.27 14.64 25.36
CA GLU A 127 -31.50 14.53 26.61
C GLU A 127 -30.78 13.17 26.71
N THR A 128 -31.50 12.09 26.38
CA THR A 128 -30.92 10.73 26.38
C THR A 128 -29.83 10.58 25.31
N ALA A 129 -30.09 11.08 24.09
CA ALA A 129 -29.11 11.05 23.00
C ALA A 129 -27.85 11.85 23.34
N SER A 130 -28.01 13.03 23.97
CA SER A 130 -26.89 13.85 24.44
C SER A 130 -26.04 13.11 25.47
N SER A 131 -26.68 12.49 26.47
CA SER A 131 -25.98 11.69 27.48
C SER A 131 -25.20 10.52 26.89
N HIS A 132 -25.78 9.82 25.90
CA HIS A 132 -25.09 8.72 25.21
C HIS A 132 -23.92 9.21 24.35
N LYS A 133 -24.09 10.34 23.66
CA LYS A 133 -23.03 10.95 22.85
C LYS A 133 -21.84 11.38 23.69
N GLU A 134 -22.08 11.99 24.85
CA GLU A 134 -21.04 12.40 25.78
C GLU A 134 -20.24 11.18 26.27
N ARG A 135 -20.94 10.14 26.76
CA ARG A 135 -20.31 8.89 27.22
C ARG A 135 -19.53 8.16 26.11
N TYR A 136 -20.02 8.22 24.88
CA TYR A 136 -19.31 7.68 23.72
C TYR A 136 -18.01 8.45 23.46
N THR A 137 -18.11 9.78 23.46
CA THR A 137 -16.99 10.68 23.16
C THR A 137 -15.88 10.52 24.19
N GLU A 138 -16.21 10.46 25.48
CA GLU A 138 -15.25 10.21 26.57
C GLU A 138 -14.48 8.89 26.37
N LYS A 139 -15.21 7.80 26.09
CA LYS A 139 -14.59 6.48 25.87
C LYS A 139 -13.71 6.47 24.62
N MET A 140 -14.19 7.08 23.54
CA MET A 140 -13.45 7.13 22.29
C MET A 140 -12.17 7.96 22.46
N SER A 141 -12.24 9.11 23.12
CA SER A 141 -11.05 9.92 23.43
C SER A 141 -10.03 9.17 24.30
N TYR A 142 -10.50 8.43 25.32
CA TYR A 142 -9.63 7.57 26.12
C TYR A 142 -8.92 6.52 25.27
N LEU A 143 -9.66 5.78 24.44
CA LEU A 143 -9.09 4.76 23.55
C LEU A 143 -8.12 5.36 22.54
N MET A 144 -8.49 6.47 21.91
CA MET A 144 -7.62 7.19 20.97
C MET A 144 -6.29 7.60 21.63
N SER A 145 -6.33 8.13 22.85
CA SER A 145 -5.10 8.46 23.61
C SER A 145 -4.26 7.23 23.98
N LEU A 146 -4.90 6.10 24.32
CA LEU A 146 -4.23 4.87 24.69
C LEU A 146 -3.48 4.23 23.50
N TYR A 147 -4.11 4.26 22.33
CA TYR A 147 -3.58 3.67 21.10
C TYR A 147 -2.84 4.65 20.20
N GLY A 148 -2.80 5.94 20.57
CA GLY A 148 -2.15 7.00 19.81
C GLY A 148 -2.86 7.35 18.49
N ALA A 149 -4.14 7.02 18.34
CA ALA A 149 -4.92 7.37 17.16
C ALA A 149 -5.38 8.83 17.22
N GLU A 150 -5.32 9.53 16.10
CA GLU A 150 -5.73 10.94 16.00
C GLU A 150 -7.21 11.09 15.62
N THR A 151 -7.80 10.06 14.99
CA THR A 151 -9.24 10.06 14.63
C THR A 151 -9.95 8.74 14.98
N GLU A 152 -11.27 8.82 15.16
CA GLU A 152 -12.13 7.64 15.35
C GLU A 152 -12.05 6.65 14.17
N GLY A 153 -11.91 7.18 12.95
CA GLY A 153 -11.73 6.36 11.76
C GLY A 153 -10.47 5.50 11.82
N GLU A 154 -9.37 6.04 12.33
CA GLU A 154 -8.13 5.27 12.55
C GLU A 154 -8.33 4.17 13.59
N MET A 155 -9.04 4.47 14.69
CA MET A 155 -9.37 3.48 15.73
C MET A 155 -10.21 2.32 15.21
N LEU A 156 -11.22 2.61 14.39
CA LEU A 156 -12.15 1.59 13.88
C LEU A 156 -11.55 0.77 12.73
N THR A 157 -10.75 1.40 11.88
CA THR A 157 -10.19 0.74 10.68
C THR A 157 -8.82 0.09 10.94
N GLY A 158 -8.16 0.43 12.04
CA GLY A 158 -6.78 0.00 12.35
C GLY A 158 -5.73 0.62 11.43
N ASN A 159 -6.10 1.58 10.57
CA ASN A 159 -5.21 2.23 9.64
C ASN A 159 -4.69 3.56 10.21
N LEU A 160 -3.71 3.49 11.10
CA LEU A 160 -3.03 4.65 11.68
C LEU A 160 -2.24 5.38 10.57
N GLN A 161 -2.66 6.59 10.20
CA GLN A 161 -2.06 7.35 9.09
C GLN A 161 -0.71 7.94 9.48
N ASN A 162 -0.50 8.23 10.77
CA ASN A 162 0.72 8.88 11.24
C ASN A 162 1.78 7.88 11.74
N ARG A 163 2.24 6.97 10.88
CA ARG A 163 3.28 5.96 11.24
C ARG A 163 4.67 6.56 11.55
N ALA A 164 4.94 7.79 11.12
CA ALA A 164 6.28 8.40 11.19
C ALA A 164 6.73 8.75 12.62
N SER A 165 5.80 9.05 13.53
CA SER A 165 6.07 9.33 14.94
C SER A 165 6.34 8.06 15.76
N TYR A 166 5.94 6.88 15.28
CA TYR A 166 6.09 5.59 15.98
C TYR A 166 7.47 4.95 15.79
N LEU A 167 8.19 5.31 14.73
CA LEU A 167 9.51 4.75 14.42
C LEU A 167 10.67 5.55 15.05
N GLN A 168 10.36 6.57 15.87
CA GLN A 168 11.36 7.43 16.52
C GLN A 168 11.43 7.25 18.06
N ARG A 169 10.84 6.19 18.62
CA ARG A 169 11.05 5.80 20.02
C ARG A 169 11.81 4.49 20.13
#